data_AF-A0A6B2C0L9-F1
#
_entry.id   AF-A0A6B2C0L9-F1
#
_cell.length_a   1.000
_cell.length_b   1.000
_cell.length_c   1.000
_cell.angle_alpha   90.00
_cell.angle_beta   90.00
_cell.angle_gamma   90.00
#
_symmetry.space_group_name_H-M   'P 1'
#
loop_
_entity.id
_entity.type
_entity.pdbx_description
1 polymer ?
#
loop_
_entity_poly.entity_id
_entity_poly.type
_entity_poly.pdbx_seq_one_letter_code
_entity_poly.pdbx_strand_id
1 'polypeptide(L)'
;MSITSLRKERRLKIQATHSLYLTLSSYIKPGALHRFTTSLERYDNLMLFVSAYGAIIDEVINFGDLLSRGRKAVGDFPLSIVLSSIKSVMYTYASGLEERLIPPLLLASIADILHYLVKNELGGEQLYIYSSFTNENAREFFEFLKAFDREAKIILNRKGYNESNVSDASLLELINALAAEKRRDYEYLLKAQVSECLSEAERRYMNGETLNNTAVSGFISILLNDEKISSSIKSGLLAAMKEGGMKTKEGGKALLEIDRQLQAQGIDTNDNLIPLLKCINRLLIK
;
A
#
# COMPACT_ATOMS: atom_id res chain seq x y z
N MET A 1 13.66 4.36 -25.27
CA MET A 1 12.20 4.41 -25.04
C MET A 1 11.63 5.68 -25.64
N SER A 2 10.45 5.62 -26.28
CA SER A 2 9.82 6.82 -26.86
C SER A 2 9.10 7.60 -25.76
N ILE A 3 8.96 8.92 -25.93
CA ILE A 3 8.20 9.77 -24.99
C ILE A 3 6.75 9.26 -24.83
N THR A 4 6.19 8.68 -25.88
CA THR A 4 4.85 8.08 -25.91
C THR A 4 4.77 6.80 -25.09
N SER A 5 5.82 5.95 -25.12
CA SER A 5 5.87 4.75 -24.27
C SER A 5 5.99 5.11 -22.81
N LEU A 6 6.85 6.08 -22.46
CA LEU A 6 6.99 6.63 -21.11
C LEU A 6 5.68 7.22 -20.56
N ARG A 7 4.95 7.98 -21.38
CA ARG A 7 3.64 8.55 -20.98
C ARG A 7 2.56 7.48 -20.80
N LYS A 8 2.55 6.43 -21.63
CA LYS A 8 1.62 5.30 -21.51
C LYS A 8 1.90 4.48 -20.25
N GLU A 9 3.17 4.20 -19.99
CA GLU A 9 3.64 3.49 -18.79
C GLU A 9 3.33 4.31 -17.53
N ARG A 10 3.61 5.62 -17.54
CA ARG A 10 3.24 6.54 -16.46
C ARG A 10 1.73 6.57 -16.20
N ARG A 11 0.91 6.57 -17.25
CA ARG A 11 -0.55 6.53 -17.14
C ARG A 11 -1.06 5.20 -16.57
N LEU A 12 -0.44 4.08 -16.94
CA LEU A 12 -0.73 2.75 -16.39
C LEU A 12 -0.34 2.66 -14.90
N LYS A 13 0.75 3.30 -14.48
CA LYS A 13 1.20 3.38 -13.07
C LYS A 13 0.32 4.29 -12.19
N ILE A 14 -0.15 5.40 -12.75
CA ILE A 14 -1.14 6.25 -12.09
C ILE A 14 -2.46 5.48 -11.98
N GLN A 15 -2.90 4.82 -13.04
CA GLN A 15 -4.08 3.95 -13.03
C GLN A 15 -3.91 2.75 -12.10
N ALA A 16 -2.70 2.26 -11.88
CA ALA A 16 -2.39 1.17 -10.99
C ALA A 16 -2.50 1.54 -9.53
N THR A 17 -1.87 2.65 -9.18
CA THR A 17 -1.86 3.16 -7.82
C THR A 17 -3.25 3.70 -7.48
N HIS A 18 -3.92 4.38 -8.43
CA HIS A 18 -5.34 4.70 -8.30
C HIS A 18 -6.22 3.46 -8.25
N SER A 19 -6.01 2.46 -9.10
CA SER A 19 -6.85 1.26 -9.07
C SER A 19 -6.59 0.47 -7.83
N LEU A 20 -5.38 0.42 -7.31
CA LEU A 20 -5.05 -0.22 -6.06
C LEU A 20 -5.59 0.57 -4.88
N TYR A 21 -5.54 1.90 -4.85
CA TYR A 21 -6.16 2.70 -3.79
C TYR A 21 -7.68 2.72 -3.89
N LEU A 22 -8.25 2.77 -5.10
CA LEU A 22 -9.65 2.52 -5.37
C LEU A 22 -10.00 1.10 -4.98
N THR A 23 -9.12 0.13 -5.21
CA THR A 23 -9.22 -1.26 -4.79
C THR A 23 -9.18 -1.30 -3.28
N LEU A 24 -8.23 -0.71 -2.54
CA LEU A 24 -8.21 -0.57 -1.09
C LEU A 24 -9.50 0.11 -0.57
N SER A 25 -9.98 1.12 -1.28
CA SER A 25 -11.20 1.87 -1.02
C SER A 25 -12.48 1.11 -1.43
N SER A 26 -12.37 0.09 -2.28
CA SER A 26 -13.46 -0.75 -2.81
C SER A 26 -13.34 -2.23 -2.41
N TYR A 27 -12.29 -2.59 -1.67
CA TYR A 27 -11.88 -3.97 -1.41
C TYR A 27 -12.68 -4.61 -0.31
N ILE A 28 -13.27 -3.76 0.51
CA ILE A 28 -14.50 -4.16 1.15
C ILE A 28 -15.57 -3.72 0.13
N LYS A 29 -16.00 -4.62 -0.76
CA LYS A 29 -17.29 -4.63 -1.48
C LYS A 29 -17.50 -3.67 -2.70
N PRO A 30 -18.08 -4.19 -3.82
CA PRO A 30 -18.86 -3.34 -4.74
C PRO A 30 -20.10 -2.73 -4.06
N GLY A 31 -20.49 -3.28 -2.90
CA GLY A 31 -21.48 -2.72 -1.99
C GLY A 31 -20.94 -1.89 -0.82
N ALA A 32 -19.64 -1.55 -0.68
CA ALA A 32 -19.17 -0.64 0.39
C ALA A 32 -18.94 0.75 -0.08
N LEU A 33 -18.81 1.01 -1.38
CA LEU A 33 -19.07 2.37 -1.83
C LEU A 33 -20.51 2.77 -1.41
N HIS A 34 -21.45 1.82 -1.34
CA HIS A 34 -22.78 1.97 -0.72
C HIS A 34 -22.87 1.71 0.81
N ARG A 35 -21.85 1.18 1.50
CA ARG A 35 -21.85 0.96 2.98
C ARG A 35 -20.97 1.94 3.75
N PHE A 36 -19.98 2.55 3.11
CA PHE A 36 -19.40 3.81 3.51
C PHE A 36 -20.38 4.96 3.26
N THR A 37 -21.36 4.76 2.37
CA THR A 37 -22.40 5.76 2.10
C THR A 37 -23.81 5.26 2.41
N THR A 38 -24.16 5.33 3.69
CA THR A 38 -25.45 5.94 3.99
C THR A 38 -25.44 7.45 3.66
N SER A 39 -24.26 8.08 3.50
CA SER A 39 -24.09 9.48 3.08
C SER A 39 -23.18 9.60 1.85
N LEU A 40 -23.68 10.19 0.75
CA LEU A 40 -22.95 10.45 -0.50
C LEU A 40 -21.59 11.15 -0.26
N GLU A 41 -21.54 12.00 0.77
CA GLU A 41 -20.40 12.80 1.19
C GLU A 41 -19.15 11.97 1.53
N ARG A 42 -19.28 10.80 2.15
CA ARG A 42 -18.12 9.93 2.46
C ARG A 42 -17.51 9.31 1.20
N TYR A 43 -18.32 9.03 0.18
CA TYR A 43 -17.82 8.56 -1.11
C TYR A 43 -17.08 9.68 -1.83
N ASP A 44 -17.65 10.88 -1.86
CA ASP A 44 -17.00 12.03 -2.49
C ASP A 44 -15.67 12.35 -1.81
N ASN A 45 -15.64 12.34 -0.48
CA ASN A 45 -14.44 12.50 0.35
C ASN A 45 -13.37 11.45 0.06
N LEU A 46 -13.76 10.18 -0.08
CA LEU A 46 -12.85 9.10 -0.47
C LEU A 46 -12.30 9.27 -1.89
N MET A 47 -13.14 9.69 -2.84
CA MET A 47 -12.72 9.97 -4.22
C MET A 47 -11.78 11.18 -4.30
N LEU A 48 -12.03 12.22 -3.50
CA LEU A 48 -11.14 13.38 -3.35
C LEU A 48 -9.81 13.00 -2.71
N PHE A 49 -9.83 12.16 -1.68
CA PHE A 49 -8.63 11.58 -1.08
C PHE A 49 -7.81 10.80 -2.12
N VAL A 50 -8.42 9.89 -2.87
CA VAL A 50 -7.75 9.12 -3.93
C VAL A 50 -7.13 10.04 -4.97
N SER A 51 -7.86 11.07 -5.39
CA SER A 51 -7.39 12.03 -6.40
C SER A 51 -6.18 12.82 -5.90
N ALA A 52 -6.22 13.27 -4.64
CA ALA A 52 -5.14 14.03 -4.02
C ALA A 52 -3.92 13.16 -3.67
N TYR A 53 -4.14 11.90 -3.27
CA TYR A 53 -3.09 10.89 -3.12
C TYR A 53 -2.40 10.61 -4.46
N GLY A 54 -3.15 10.56 -5.56
CA GLY A 54 -2.63 10.42 -6.92
C GLY A 54 -1.60 11.49 -7.28
N ALA A 55 -1.85 12.74 -6.92
CA ALA A 55 -0.90 13.84 -7.15
C ALA A 55 0.43 13.64 -6.41
N ILE A 56 0.36 13.11 -5.19
CA ILE A 56 1.54 12.81 -4.36
C ILE A 56 2.35 11.67 -4.98
N ILE A 57 1.68 10.64 -5.49
CA ILE A 57 2.34 9.54 -6.22
C ILE A 57 2.98 10.03 -7.52
N ASP A 58 2.37 10.98 -8.22
CA ASP A 58 2.96 11.62 -9.38
C ASP A 58 4.28 12.32 -9.07
N GLU A 59 4.41 12.94 -7.89
CA GLU A 59 5.66 13.51 -7.39
C GLU A 59 6.72 12.42 -7.15
N VAL A 60 6.34 11.30 -6.54
CA VAL A 60 7.24 10.14 -6.34
C VAL A 60 7.75 9.61 -7.68
N ILE A 61 6.87 9.46 -8.67
CA ILE A 61 7.21 8.99 -10.02
C ILE A 61 8.15 9.98 -10.71
N ASN A 62 7.83 11.28 -10.65
CA ASN A 62 8.68 12.33 -11.22
C ASN A 62 10.08 12.30 -10.60
N PHE A 63 10.18 12.15 -9.28
CA PHE A 63 11.46 12.03 -8.60
C PHE A 63 12.21 10.77 -9.03
N GLY A 64 11.53 9.63 -9.09
CA GLY A 64 12.12 8.37 -9.54
C GLY A 64 12.66 8.42 -10.98
N ASP A 65 12.03 9.17 -11.89
CA ASP A 65 12.55 9.41 -13.25
C ASP A 65 13.81 10.30 -13.27
N LEU A 66 13.96 11.22 -12.32
CA LEU A 66 15.19 11.99 -12.16
C LEU A 66 16.31 11.15 -11.54
N LEU A 67 15.97 10.32 -10.55
CA LEU A 67 16.85 9.37 -9.89
C LEU A 67 17.40 8.33 -10.89
N SER A 68 16.54 7.75 -11.72
CA SER A 68 16.94 6.76 -12.74
C SER A 68 17.87 7.32 -13.83
N ARG A 69 17.90 8.66 -13.98
CA ARG A 69 18.81 9.37 -14.89
C ARG A 69 20.07 9.89 -14.18
N GLY A 70 20.30 9.51 -12.92
CA GLY A 70 21.42 9.97 -12.11
C GLY A 70 21.39 11.47 -11.77
N ARG A 71 20.25 12.15 -11.90
CA ARG A 71 20.12 13.59 -11.61
C ARG A 71 19.82 13.91 -10.16
N LYS A 72 19.44 12.90 -9.39
CA LYS A 72 19.11 12.95 -7.95
C LYS A 72 19.60 11.68 -7.28
N ALA A 73 19.91 11.75 -5.99
CA ALA A 73 20.13 10.58 -5.14
C ALA A 73 18.85 10.23 -4.35
N VAL A 74 18.72 9.00 -3.83
CA VAL A 74 17.56 8.61 -3.01
C VAL A 74 17.41 9.52 -1.79
N GLY A 75 18.51 9.89 -1.14
CA GLY A 75 18.51 10.79 0.02
C GLY A 75 18.02 12.21 -0.29
N ASP A 76 17.97 12.63 -1.57
CA ASP A 76 17.41 13.93 -1.97
C ASP A 76 15.87 13.93 -2.01
N PHE A 77 15.23 12.79 -1.72
CA PHE A 77 13.78 12.65 -1.81
C PHE A 77 13.10 13.54 -0.75
N PRO A 78 12.18 14.43 -1.16
CA PRO A 78 11.54 15.38 -0.24
C PRO A 78 10.44 14.72 0.58
N LEU A 79 10.80 13.81 1.50
CA LEU A 79 9.84 13.03 2.28
C LEU A 79 8.93 13.95 3.11
N SER A 80 9.43 15.01 3.75
CA SER A 80 8.61 16.00 4.47
C SER A 80 7.50 16.60 3.64
N ILE A 81 7.77 16.96 2.38
CA ILE A 81 6.76 17.56 1.49
C ILE A 81 5.65 16.53 1.24
N VAL A 82 6.03 15.30 0.92
CA VAL A 82 5.08 14.19 0.70
C VAL A 82 4.25 13.91 1.95
N LEU A 83 4.89 13.77 3.12
CA LEU A 83 4.21 13.52 4.39
C LEU A 83 3.28 14.68 4.78
N SER A 84 3.69 15.93 4.56
CA SER A 84 2.87 17.11 4.84
C SER A 84 1.67 17.22 3.90
N SER A 85 1.86 16.91 2.61
CA SER A 85 0.78 16.84 1.62
C SER A 85 -0.24 15.76 1.99
N ILE A 86 0.20 14.55 2.36
CA ILE A 86 -0.70 13.49 2.85
C ILE A 86 -1.45 13.96 4.09
N LYS A 87 -0.76 14.59 5.04
CA LYS A 87 -1.37 15.09 6.27
C LYS A 87 -2.49 16.09 5.98
N SER A 88 -2.24 17.04 5.09
CA SER A 88 -3.21 18.05 4.66
C SER A 88 -4.43 17.43 3.98
N VAL A 89 -4.18 16.51 3.03
CA VAL A 89 -5.25 15.80 2.29
C VAL A 89 -6.11 14.97 3.23
N MET A 90 -5.50 14.25 4.16
CA MET A 90 -6.19 13.40 5.12
C MET A 90 -7.10 14.19 6.06
N TYR A 91 -6.61 15.28 6.63
CA TYR A 91 -7.43 16.14 7.49
C TYR A 91 -8.58 16.83 6.74
N THR A 92 -8.40 17.08 5.45
CA THR A 92 -9.41 17.78 4.64
C THR A 92 -10.50 16.84 4.12
N TYR A 93 -10.11 15.67 3.63
CA TYR A 93 -11.00 14.80 2.83
C TYR A 93 -11.20 13.40 3.39
N ALA A 94 -10.50 12.98 4.44
CA ALA A 94 -10.50 11.57 4.85
C ALA A 94 -10.50 11.38 6.38
N SER A 95 -11.10 12.34 7.11
CA SER A 95 -11.26 12.23 8.56
C SER A 95 -12.03 10.95 8.92
N GLY A 96 -11.39 10.03 9.66
CA GLY A 96 -12.00 8.78 10.10
C GLY A 96 -11.70 7.53 9.26
N LEU A 97 -10.80 7.61 8.26
CA LEU A 97 -10.16 6.39 7.72
C LEU A 97 -9.22 5.76 8.76
N GLU A 98 -8.81 4.50 8.56
CA GLU A 98 -7.83 3.86 9.45
C GLU A 98 -6.43 4.50 9.27
N GLU A 99 -6.18 5.51 10.09
CA GLU A 99 -4.97 6.33 10.04
C GLU A 99 -3.68 5.52 10.25
N ARG A 100 -3.75 4.45 11.06
CA ARG A 100 -2.62 3.61 11.45
C ARG A 100 -1.87 2.99 10.27
N LEU A 101 -2.57 2.65 9.19
CA LEU A 101 -1.98 2.00 8.02
C LEU A 101 -1.40 2.99 7.01
N ILE A 102 -1.65 4.29 7.16
CA ILE A 102 -1.18 5.31 6.24
C ILE A 102 0.36 5.37 6.19
N PRO A 103 1.09 5.44 7.32
CA PRO A 103 2.55 5.47 7.28
C PRO A 103 3.17 4.26 6.56
N PRO A 104 2.85 2.99 6.89
CA PRO A 104 3.45 1.86 6.19
C PRO A 104 3.00 1.73 4.72
N LEU A 105 1.74 2.01 4.37
CA LEU A 105 1.29 1.98 2.97
C LEU A 105 2.01 3.02 2.11
N LEU A 106 2.21 4.23 2.64
CA LEU A 106 2.93 5.28 1.95
C LEU A 106 4.40 4.92 1.76
N LEU A 107 5.07 4.44 2.80
CA LEU A 107 6.47 4.01 2.72
C LEU A 107 6.64 2.86 1.71
N ALA A 108 5.75 1.86 1.73
CA ALA A 108 5.75 0.78 0.75
C ALA A 108 5.60 1.31 -0.68
N SER A 109 4.66 2.24 -0.90
CA SER A 109 4.43 2.85 -2.22
C SER A 109 5.68 3.59 -2.73
N ILE A 110 6.28 4.42 -1.88
CA ILE A 110 7.47 5.20 -2.22
C ILE A 110 8.62 4.26 -2.54
N ALA A 111 8.92 3.31 -1.66
CA ALA A 111 10.02 2.38 -1.84
C ALA A 111 9.85 1.50 -3.08
N ASP A 112 8.63 1.04 -3.39
CA ASP A 112 8.36 0.26 -4.60
C ASP A 112 8.60 1.05 -5.88
N ILE A 113 8.05 2.27 -5.94
CA ILE A 113 8.16 3.13 -7.13
C ILE A 113 9.63 3.48 -7.37
N LEU A 114 10.34 3.92 -6.33
CA LEU A 114 11.75 4.28 -6.42
C LEU A 114 12.62 3.07 -6.74
N HIS A 115 12.42 1.93 -6.04
CA HIS A 115 13.15 0.69 -6.34
C HIS A 115 12.98 0.28 -7.79
N TYR A 116 11.75 0.27 -8.32
CA TYR A 116 11.53 -0.12 -9.70
C TYR A 116 12.25 0.80 -10.69
N LEU A 117 12.13 2.12 -10.54
CA LEU A 117 12.71 3.08 -11.47
C LEU A 117 14.24 3.05 -11.44
N VAL A 118 14.84 2.66 -10.32
CA VAL A 118 16.29 2.46 -10.15
C VAL A 118 16.76 1.08 -10.64
N LYS A 119 15.89 0.07 -10.67
CA LYS A 119 16.26 -1.33 -10.97
C LYS A 119 16.70 -1.58 -12.41
N ASN A 120 16.67 -0.58 -13.29
CA ASN A 120 17.36 -0.69 -14.57
C ASN A 120 18.89 -0.72 -14.44
N GLU A 121 19.48 -0.41 -13.26
CA GLU A 121 20.95 -0.37 -13.15
C GLU A 121 21.58 -1.05 -11.90
N LEU A 122 20.89 -1.23 -10.76
CA LEU A 122 21.62 -1.54 -9.50
C LEU A 122 21.21 -2.77 -8.69
N GLY A 123 20.25 -3.60 -9.12
CA GLY A 123 19.98 -4.91 -8.49
C GLY A 123 19.69 -4.94 -6.96
N GLY A 124 19.54 -3.80 -6.29
CA GLY A 124 19.41 -3.72 -4.83
C GLY A 124 17.97 -3.84 -4.34
N GLU A 125 17.76 -4.50 -3.20
CA GLU A 125 16.46 -4.76 -2.56
C GLU A 125 15.72 -3.47 -2.15
N GLN A 126 14.39 -3.51 -1.97
CA GLN A 126 13.58 -2.37 -1.47
C GLN A 126 14.14 -1.77 -0.16
N LEU A 127 14.82 -2.59 0.65
CA LEU A 127 15.51 -2.18 1.87
C LEU A 127 16.58 -1.11 1.62
N TYR A 128 17.23 -1.12 0.46
CA TYR A 128 18.21 -0.11 0.05
C TYR A 128 17.58 1.28 -0.02
N ILE A 129 16.31 1.38 -0.43
CA ILE A 129 15.61 2.67 -0.48
C ILE A 129 15.45 3.21 0.95
N TYR A 130 15.01 2.39 1.90
CA TYR A 130 14.86 2.79 3.30
C TYR A 130 16.19 3.19 3.95
N SER A 131 17.27 2.47 3.68
CA SER A 131 18.60 2.79 4.21
C SER A 131 19.24 4.02 3.58
N SER A 132 18.80 4.42 2.39
CA SER A 132 19.35 5.56 1.65
C SER A 132 18.64 6.88 1.96
N PHE A 133 17.53 6.85 2.71
CA PHE A 133 16.93 8.07 3.26
C PHE A 133 17.84 8.68 4.31
N THR A 134 17.82 10.00 4.39
CA THR A 134 18.63 10.74 5.38
C THR A 134 18.03 10.62 6.78
N ASN A 135 18.81 10.92 7.81
CA ASN A 135 18.30 10.94 9.18
C ASN A 135 17.22 12.03 9.36
N GLU A 136 17.27 13.11 8.58
CA GLU A 136 16.21 14.11 8.57
C GLU A 136 14.87 13.51 8.10
N ASN A 137 14.91 12.64 7.09
CA ASN A 137 13.71 11.89 6.66
C ASN A 137 13.21 10.94 7.75
N ALA A 138 14.11 10.34 8.54
CA ALA A 138 13.73 9.51 9.68
C ALA A 138 13.03 10.33 10.78
N ARG A 139 13.54 11.54 11.07
CA ARG A 139 12.91 12.51 12.00
C ARG A 139 11.54 12.96 11.51
N GLU A 140 11.42 13.30 10.24
CA GLU A 140 10.15 13.69 9.61
C GLU A 140 9.11 12.57 9.69
N PHE A 141 9.54 11.33 9.41
CA PHE A 141 8.68 10.16 9.54
C PHE A 141 8.23 9.94 10.99
N PHE A 142 9.15 10.03 11.95
CA PHE A 142 8.83 9.92 13.37
C PHE A 142 7.79 10.96 13.83
N GLU A 143 7.90 12.21 13.33
CA GLU A 143 6.89 13.24 13.60
C GLU A 143 5.56 12.97 12.91
N PHE A 144 5.58 12.42 11.72
CA PHE A 144 4.38 12.03 11.00
C PHE A 144 3.58 10.95 11.75
N LEU A 145 4.24 10.01 12.43
CA LEU A 145 3.58 9.00 13.26
C LEU A 145 2.72 9.61 14.37
N LYS A 146 3.05 10.81 14.89
CA LYS A 146 2.21 11.50 15.88
C LYS A 146 0.79 11.76 15.38
N ALA A 147 0.66 12.03 14.08
CA ALA A 147 -0.61 12.32 13.44
C ALA A 147 -1.38 11.06 13.07
N PHE A 148 -0.69 10.00 12.61
CA PHE A 148 -1.35 8.86 11.95
C PHE A 148 -1.18 7.50 12.65
N ASP A 149 -0.13 7.30 13.45
CA ASP A 149 0.14 6.03 14.16
C ASP A 149 0.82 6.31 15.50
N ARG A 150 0.03 6.83 16.44
CA ARG A 150 0.51 7.20 17.79
C ARG A 150 1.11 6.01 18.53
N GLU A 151 0.60 4.81 18.30
CA GLU A 151 1.11 3.59 18.91
C GLU A 151 2.52 3.27 18.42
N ALA A 152 2.79 3.38 17.11
CA ALA A 152 4.14 3.26 16.58
C ALA A 152 5.09 4.29 17.21
N LYS A 153 4.66 5.56 17.34
CA LYS A 153 5.47 6.59 18.01
C LYS A 153 5.74 6.23 19.48
N ILE A 154 4.77 5.69 20.21
CA ILE A 154 4.97 5.24 21.60
C ILE A 154 5.97 4.08 21.67
N ILE A 155 5.88 3.11 20.75
CA ILE A 155 6.81 1.99 20.66
C ILE A 155 8.24 2.50 20.43
N LEU A 156 8.44 3.40 19.46
CA LEU A 156 9.76 3.96 19.16
C LEU A 156 10.34 4.72 20.36
N ASN A 157 9.52 5.50 21.07
CA ASN A 157 9.92 6.16 22.32
C ASN A 157 10.39 5.15 23.38
N ARG A 158 9.68 4.02 23.55
CA ARG A 158 10.08 2.96 24.49
C ARG A 158 11.38 2.27 24.09
N LYS A 159 11.70 2.25 22.80
CA LYS A 159 12.97 1.74 22.25
C LYS A 159 14.12 2.75 22.33
N GLY A 160 13.86 3.96 22.82
CA GLY A 160 14.87 4.99 23.02
C GLY A 160 14.91 6.07 21.93
N TYR A 161 14.08 5.98 20.89
CA TYR A 161 13.99 7.00 19.83
C TYR A 161 12.98 8.09 20.24
N ASN A 162 13.45 9.31 20.42
CA ASN A 162 12.65 10.46 20.83
C ASN A 162 13.05 11.72 20.04
N GLU A 163 12.32 12.82 20.26
CA GLU A 163 12.52 14.10 19.55
C GLU A 163 13.97 14.60 19.53
N SER A 164 14.76 14.27 20.57
CA SER A 164 16.12 14.78 20.72
C SER A 164 17.20 13.93 20.04
N ASN A 165 16.91 12.65 19.74
CA ASN A 165 17.91 11.70 19.22
C ASN A 165 17.46 10.89 18.01
N VAL A 166 16.20 11.03 17.55
CA VAL A 166 15.71 10.33 16.37
C VAL A 166 16.48 10.72 15.09
N SER A 167 17.07 11.91 15.08
CA SER A 167 17.98 12.43 14.05
C SER A 167 19.30 11.66 13.94
N ASP A 168 19.59 10.75 14.87
CA ASP A 168 20.77 9.87 14.80
C ASP A 168 20.43 8.49 14.20
N ALA A 169 19.13 8.21 14.00
CA ALA A 169 18.64 6.95 13.45
C ALA A 169 18.30 7.08 11.96
N SER A 170 18.55 6.01 11.22
CA SER A 170 18.04 5.84 9.86
C SER A 170 16.57 5.43 9.85
N LEU A 171 15.88 5.68 8.74
CA LEU A 171 14.49 5.26 8.57
C LEU A 171 14.35 3.72 8.66
N LEU A 172 15.33 2.98 8.15
CA LEU A 172 15.36 1.52 8.22
C LEU A 172 15.45 1.02 9.68
N GLU A 173 16.22 1.69 10.54
CA GLU A 173 16.29 1.35 11.98
C GLU A 173 14.94 1.54 12.67
N LEU A 174 14.22 2.63 12.38
CA LEU A 174 12.88 2.85 12.93
C LEU A 174 11.89 1.77 12.45
N ILE A 175 11.92 1.39 11.18
CA ILE A 175 11.07 0.31 10.64
C ILE A 175 11.41 -1.02 11.31
N ASN A 176 12.69 -1.36 11.46
CA ASN A 176 13.14 -2.58 12.15
C ASN A 176 12.68 -2.61 13.60
N ALA A 177 12.77 -1.49 14.33
CA ALA A 177 12.32 -1.39 15.71
C ALA A 177 10.81 -1.62 15.85
N LEU A 178 10.01 -1.13 14.90
CA LEU A 178 8.56 -1.36 14.86
C LEU A 178 8.23 -2.82 14.50
N ALA A 179 8.89 -3.38 13.49
CA ALA A 179 8.70 -4.77 13.09
C ALA A 179 9.06 -5.76 14.22
N ALA A 180 10.09 -5.45 15.02
CA ALA A 180 10.50 -6.27 16.16
C ALA A 180 9.40 -6.44 17.25
N GLU A 181 8.42 -5.54 17.29
CA GLU A 181 7.24 -5.63 18.18
C GLU A 181 6.10 -6.46 17.58
N LYS A 182 6.38 -7.31 16.59
CA LYS A 182 5.41 -8.17 15.89
C LYS A 182 4.30 -7.38 15.19
N ARG A 183 4.60 -6.14 14.79
CA ARG A 183 3.70 -5.31 14.00
C ARG A 183 3.78 -5.72 12.53
N ARG A 184 2.84 -6.60 12.11
CA ARG A 184 2.80 -7.18 10.75
C ARG A 184 2.84 -6.15 9.64
N ASP A 185 2.21 -4.98 9.83
CA ASP A 185 2.23 -3.88 8.87
C ASP A 185 3.65 -3.34 8.60
N TYR A 186 4.49 -3.23 9.63
CA TYR A 186 5.90 -2.86 9.46
C TYR A 186 6.78 -4.05 9.03
N GLU A 187 6.47 -5.27 9.47
CA GLU A 187 7.16 -6.48 8.99
C GLU A 187 7.02 -6.65 7.46
N TYR A 188 5.84 -6.34 6.90
CA TYR A 188 5.63 -6.40 5.46
C TYR A 188 6.48 -5.39 4.68
N LEU A 189 6.90 -4.26 5.29
CA LEU A 189 7.83 -3.33 4.65
C LEU A 189 9.19 -3.97 4.40
N LEU A 190 9.65 -4.79 5.35
CA LEU A 190 10.96 -5.45 5.32
C LEU A 190 11.00 -6.67 4.39
N LYS A 191 9.86 -7.29 4.11
CA LYS A 191 9.76 -8.44 3.20
C LYS A 191 9.93 -7.97 1.75
N ALA A 192 10.89 -8.55 1.05
CA ALA A 192 11.22 -8.19 -0.33
C ALA A 192 10.07 -8.45 -1.32
N GLN A 193 9.26 -9.51 -1.11
CA GLN A 193 8.10 -9.89 -1.94
C GLN A 193 7.11 -10.78 -1.16
N VAL A 194 5.86 -10.82 -1.61
CA VAL A 194 4.97 -11.98 -1.43
C VAL A 194 4.84 -12.65 -2.79
N SER A 195 5.73 -13.60 -3.07
CA SER A 195 5.85 -14.31 -4.36
C SER A 195 4.53 -14.91 -4.83
N GLU A 196 3.74 -15.42 -3.89
CA GLU A 196 2.51 -16.16 -4.13
C GLU A 196 1.39 -15.22 -4.62
N CYS A 197 1.32 -14.01 -4.08
CA CYS A 197 0.38 -12.98 -4.54
C CYS A 197 0.73 -12.54 -5.97
N LEU A 198 2.02 -12.37 -6.24
CA LEU A 198 2.52 -11.92 -7.53
C LEU A 198 2.22 -12.93 -8.63
N SER A 199 2.51 -14.21 -8.42
CA SER A 199 2.26 -15.25 -9.43
C SER A 199 0.78 -15.37 -9.81
N GLU A 200 -0.13 -15.35 -8.84
CA GLU A 200 -1.57 -15.47 -9.13
C GLU A 200 -2.12 -14.21 -9.82
N ALA A 201 -1.72 -13.03 -9.35
CA ALA A 201 -2.18 -11.78 -9.93
C ALA A 201 -1.61 -11.57 -11.35
N GLU A 202 -0.33 -11.91 -11.59
CA GLU A 202 0.28 -11.91 -12.94
C GLU A 202 -0.48 -12.83 -13.88
N ARG A 203 -0.72 -14.08 -13.46
CA ARG A 203 -1.43 -15.09 -14.26
C ARG A 203 -2.81 -14.59 -14.68
N ARG A 204 -3.57 -13.97 -13.78
CA ARG A 204 -4.92 -13.47 -14.09
C ARG A 204 -4.90 -12.22 -14.96
N TYR A 205 -4.01 -11.27 -14.66
CA TYR A 205 -3.88 -10.07 -15.47
C TYR A 205 -3.52 -10.40 -16.93
N MET A 206 -2.56 -11.31 -17.13
CA MET A 206 -2.14 -11.77 -18.46
C MET A 206 -3.23 -12.53 -19.22
N ASN A 207 -4.18 -13.15 -18.50
CA ASN A 207 -5.35 -13.80 -19.08
C ASN A 207 -6.51 -12.83 -19.40
N GLY A 208 -6.29 -11.52 -19.32
CA GLY A 208 -7.27 -10.49 -19.68
C GLY A 208 -8.32 -10.24 -18.60
N GLU A 209 -8.09 -10.62 -17.34
CA GLU A 209 -8.99 -10.25 -16.26
C GLU A 209 -8.93 -8.75 -15.94
N THR A 210 -10.04 -8.21 -15.43
CA THR A 210 -10.05 -6.81 -14.98
C THR A 210 -9.07 -6.61 -13.83
N LEU A 211 -8.53 -5.40 -13.73
CA LEU A 211 -7.59 -5.04 -12.66
C LEU A 211 -8.19 -5.25 -11.26
N ASN A 212 -9.50 -4.98 -11.11
CA ASN A 212 -10.22 -5.24 -9.87
C ASN A 212 -10.22 -6.74 -9.50
N ASN A 213 -10.62 -7.62 -10.43
CA ASN A 213 -10.66 -9.06 -10.14
C ASN A 213 -9.25 -9.66 -9.96
N THR A 214 -8.28 -9.11 -10.69
CA THR A 214 -6.85 -9.43 -10.53
C THR A 214 -6.37 -9.11 -9.12
N ALA A 215 -6.65 -7.89 -8.64
CA ALA A 215 -6.34 -7.49 -7.29
C ALA A 215 -7.00 -8.44 -6.30
N VAL A 216 -8.34 -8.61 -6.37
CA VAL A 216 -9.13 -9.52 -5.50
C VAL A 216 -8.52 -10.89 -5.36
N SER A 217 -8.10 -11.46 -6.48
CA SER A 217 -7.45 -12.77 -6.49
C SER A 217 -6.10 -12.76 -5.79
N GLY A 218 -5.27 -11.74 -6.02
CA GLY A 218 -3.99 -11.57 -5.32
C GLY A 218 -4.15 -11.49 -3.80
N PHE A 219 -5.10 -10.71 -3.30
CA PHE A 219 -5.35 -10.64 -1.86
C PHE A 219 -5.89 -11.94 -1.29
N ILE A 220 -6.77 -12.63 -2.02
CA ILE A 220 -7.23 -13.96 -1.61
C ILE A 220 -6.04 -14.90 -1.50
N SER A 221 -5.08 -14.88 -2.43
CA SER A 221 -3.85 -15.66 -2.30
C SER A 221 -3.04 -15.31 -1.04
N ILE A 222 -3.02 -14.05 -0.63
CA ILE A 222 -2.40 -13.65 0.64
C ILE A 222 -3.19 -14.26 1.82
N LEU A 223 -4.52 -14.10 1.85
CA LEU A 223 -5.38 -14.63 2.92
C LEU A 223 -5.33 -16.16 3.04
N LEU A 224 -5.22 -16.88 1.93
CA LEU A 224 -5.12 -18.34 1.93
C LEU A 224 -3.85 -18.82 2.65
N ASN A 225 -2.81 -17.99 2.69
CA ASN A 225 -1.56 -18.27 3.41
C ASN A 225 -1.50 -17.65 4.81
N ASP A 226 -2.47 -16.81 5.19
CA ASP A 226 -2.52 -16.23 6.53
C ASP A 226 -3.04 -17.28 7.54
N GLU A 227 -2.28 -17.49 8.62
CA GLU A 227 -2.58 -18.43 9.68
C GLU A 227 -3.80 -18.03 10.51
N LYS A 228 -4.14 -16.73 10.54
CA LYS A 228 -5.35 -16.23 11.23
C LYS A 228 -6.64 -16.67 10.54
N ILE A 229 -6.56 -17.08 9.28
CA ILE A 229 -7.73 -17.41 8.48
C ILE A 229 -8.04 -18.90 8.63
N SER A 230 -9.25 -19.21 9.10
CA SER A 230 -9.68 -20.60 9.31
C SER A 230 -9.85 -21.36 7.99
N SER A 231 -9.70 -22.69 8.03
CA SER A 231 -9.88 -23.56 6.85
C SER A 231 -11.27 -23.44 6.21
N SER A 232 -12.30 -23.13 7.01
CA SER A 232 -13.66 -22.87 6.51
C SER A 232 -13.69 -21.61 5.66
N ILE A 233 -13.11 -20.52 6.13
CA ILE A 233 -13.03 -19.26 5.37
C ILE A 233 -12.19 -19.45 4.11
N LYS A 234 -11.04 -20.14 4.19
CA LYS A 234 -10.20 -20.45 3.03
C LYS A 234 -10.97 -21.22 1.95
N SER A 235 -11.74 -22.22 2.35
CA SER A 235 -12.58 -23.00 1.44
C SER A 235 -13.67 -22.14 0.79
N GLY A 236 -14.31 -21.26 1.57
CA GLY A 236 -15.29 -20.30 1.06
C GLY A 236 -14.69 -19.33 0.03
N LEU A 237 -13.49 -18.80 0.28
CA LEU A 237 -12.80 -17.90 -0.64
C LEU A 237 -12.51 -18.61 -1.98
N LEU A 238 -12.02 -19.84 -1.93
CA LEU A 238 -11.78 -20.65 -3.14
C LEU A 238 -13.07 -20.92 -3.91
N ALA A 239 -14.18 -21.23 -3.22
CA ALA A 239 -15.48 -21.43 -3.85
C ALA A 239 -15.99 -20.14 -4.52
N ALA A 240 -15.93 -19.00 -3.84
CA ALA A 240 -16.32 -17.71 -4.39
C ALA A 240 -15.51 -17.33 -5.64
N MET A 241 -14.21 -17.67 -5.66
CA MET A 241 -13.37 -17.46 -6.84
C MET A 241 -13.71 -18.41 -8.00
N LYS A 242 -14.15 -19.65 -7.72
CA LYS A 242 -14.67 -20.56 -8.75
C LYS A 242 -15.98 -20.06 -9.36
N GLU A 243 -16.81 -19.38 -8.57
CA GLU A 243 -18.02 -18.71 -9.05
C GLU A 243 -17.75 -17.43 -9.86
N GLY A 244 -16.47 -17.08 -10.09
CA GLY A 244 -16.06 -15.92 -10.89
C GLY A 244 -15.67 -14.69 -10.07
N GLY A 245 -15.63 -14.79 -8.74
CA GLY A 245 -15.18 -13.71 -7.86
C GLY A 245 -15.97 -12.42 -8.11
N MET A 246 -15.27 -11.32 -8.34
CA MET A 246 -15.90 -10.01 -8.60
C MET A 246 -16.50 -9.87 -10.00
N LYS A 247 -16.25 -10.82 -10.91
CA LYS A 247 -16.82 -10.78 -12.27
C LYS A 247 -18.30 -11.12 -12.28
N THR A 248 -18.78 -11.87 -11.28
CA THR A 248 -20.16 -12.33 -11.18
C THR A 248 -20.82 -11.74 -9.94
N LYS A 249 -22.15 -11.64 -9.98
CA LYS A 249 -22.93 -11.13 -8.86
C LYS A 249 -22.88 -12.10 -7.68
N GLU A 250 -22.90 -13.39 -7.97
CA GLU A 250 -22.90 -14.50 -7.03
C GLU A 250 -21.56 -14.60 -6.31
N GLY A 251 -20.44 -14.63 -7.06
CA GLY A 251 -19.09 -14.62 -6.50
C GLY A 251 -18.85 -13.37 -5.64
N GLY A 252 -19.26 -12.19 -6.12
CA GLY A 252 -19.12 -10.95 -5.36
C GLY A 252 -19.94 -10.94 -4.06
N LYS A 253 -21.14 -11.54 -4.06
CA LYS A 253 -21.96 -11.73 -2.85
C LYS A 253 -21.31 -12.71 -1.86
N ALA A 254 -20.72 -13.80 -2.35
CA ALA A 254 -20.04 -14.78 -1.51
C ALA A 254 -18.80 -14.18 -0.82
N LEU A 255 -17.96 -13.46 -1.57
CA LEU A 255 -16.81 -12.73 -1.01
C LEU A 255 -17.24 -11.72 0.07
N LEU A 256 -18.34 -11.01 -0.19
CA LEU A 256 -18.93 -10.07 0.75
C LEU A 256 -19.41 -10.74 2.06
N GLU A 257 -19.96 -11.94 1.98
CA GLU A 257 -20.41 -12.65 3.17
C GLU A 257 -19.23 -13.16 4.00
N ILE A 258 -18.16 -13.60 3.33
CA ILE A 258 -16.91 -13.99 3.98
C ILE A 258 -16.28 -12.80 4.73
N ASP A 259 -16.25 -11.61 4.11
CA ASP A 259 -15.81 -10.37 4.77
C ASP A 259 -16.58 -10.07 6.07
N ARG A 260 -17.92 -10.23 6.04
CA ARG A 260 -18.75 -10.07 7.24
C ARG A 260 -18.42 -11.09 8.31
N GLN A 261 -18.12 -12.33 7.94
CA GLN A 261 -17.73 -13.38 8.88
C GLN A 261 -16.39 -13.06 9.55
N LEU A 262 -15.41 -12.57 8.79
CA LEU A 262 -14.12 -12.14 9.33
C LEU A 262 -14.30 -10.98 10.32
N GLN A 263 -15.12 -9.99 9.98
CA GLN A 263 -15.46 -8.86 10.86
C GLN A 263 -16.17 -9.33 12.14
N ALA A 264 -17.15 -10.24 12.02
CA ALA A 264 -17.86 -10.80 13.16
C ALA A 264 -16.94 -11.62 14.09
N GLN A 265 -15.86 -12.19 13.55
CA GLN A 265 -14.81 -12.88 14.31
C GLN A 265 -13.73 -11.93 14.85
N GLY A 266 -13.82 -10.63 14.57
CA GLY A 266 -12.81 -9.65 14.97
C GLY A 266 -11.45 -9.85 14.28
N ILE A 267 -11.41 -10.54 13.14
CA ILE A 267 -10.18 -10.78 12.40
C ILE A 267 -9.90 -9.57 11.51
N ASP A 268 -8.87 -8.81 11.89
CA ASP A 268 -8.32 -7.74 11.06
C ASP A 268 -7.38 -8.31 9.98
N THR A 269 -7.62 -7.91 8.73
CA THR A 269 -6.84 -8.30 7.55
C THR A 269 -6.25 -7.08 6.82
N ASN A 270 -6.38 -5.89 7.38
CA ASN A 270 -6.00 -4.65 6.70
C ASN A 270 -4.48 -4.51 6.54
N ASP A 271 -3.68 -5.18 7.36
CA ASP A 271 -2.23 -5.26 7.18
C ASP A 271 -1.81 -6.02 5.91
N ASN A 272 -2.63 -6.97 5.43
CA ASN A 272 -2.43 -7.69 4.17
C ASN A 272 -2.57 -6.79 2.92
N LEU A 273 -2.97 -5.53 3.09
CA LEU A 273 -3.03 -4.53 2.02
C LEU A 273 -1.65 -4.07 1.57
N ILE A 274 -0.66 -4.07 2.46
CA ILE A 274 0.73 -3.69 2.15
C ILE A 274 1.38 -4.70 1.17
N PRO A 275 1.36 -6.02 1.42
CA PRO A 275 1.88 -6.98 0.46
C PRO A 275 1.08 -7.01 -0.85
N LEU A 276 -0.24 -6.76 -0.81
CA LEU A 276 -1.05 -6.61 -2.03
C LEU A 276 -0.57 -5.41 -2.86
N LEU A 277 -0.32 -4.28 -2.21
CA LEU A 277 0.21 -3.07 -2.84
C LEU A 277 1.52 -3.34 -3.57
N LYS A 278 2.46 -4.01 -2.89
CA LYS A 278 3.75 -4.42 -3.46
C LYS A 278 3.58 -5.32 -4.69
N CYS A 279 2.59 -6.21 -4.68
CA CYS A 279 2.27 -7.08 -5.80
C CYS A 279 1.69 -6.29 -6.99
N ILE A 280 0.61 -5.55 -6.78
CA ILE A 280 -0.15 -4.91 -7.84
C ILE A 280 0.66 -3.81 -8.52
N ASN A 281 1.42 -3.02 -7.76
CA ASN A 281 2.33 -2.03 -8.33
C ASN A 281 3.24 -2.66 -9.39
N ARG A 282 3.83 -3.83 -9.12
CA ARG A 282 4.72 -4.51 -10.07
C ARG A 282 4.03 -4.95 -11.36
N LEU A 283 2.76 -5.37 -11.30
CA LEU A 283 2.01 -5.78 -12.50
C LEU A 283 1.86 -4.67 -13.52
N LEU A 284 1.66 -3.45 -13.04
CA LEU A 284 1.28 -2.33 -13.90
C LEU A 284 2.47 -1.51 -14.39
N ILE A 285 3.62 -1.89 -13.89
CA ILE A 285 4.89 -1.30 -14.22
C ILE A 285 5.65 -2.20 -15.25
N LYS A 286 5.36 -3.51 -15.32
CA LYS A 286 5.80 -4.41 -16.40
C LYS A 286 5.07 -4.14 -17.73
#